data_AF-A0AAU6LXQ2-F1
#
_entry.id   AF-A0AAU6LXQ2-F1
#
_cell.length_a   1.000
_cell.length_b   1.000
_cell.length_c   1.000
_cell.angle_alpha   90.00
_cell.angle_beta   90.00
_cell.angle_gamma   90.00
#
_symmetry.space_group_name_H-M   'P 1'
#
loop_
_entity.id
_entity.type
_entity.pdbx_description
1 polymer ?
#
loop_
_entity_poly.entity_id
_entity_poly.type
_entity_poly.pdbx_seq_one_letter_code
_entity_poly.pdbx_strand_id
1 'polypeptide(L)'
;MNRPHPDSPLELPADDRVKSPLTGYTRAHWEAAADGLLKAAWQWATPGSAMLDLPGRPSASGVRSDGLEGYARTFLAAAFRVAGAGGKDPHGWLERYADGLAAGTRTPGRDDAESWPLIRDHTVFGQPMVESASVAIGLRLTRPWLWDRLDPAVQDRAEEWLRGALRHTPAANNWYLFPYSVAGFLESVGRGDAETARARERARDLMEVWYRGQGWYADGDGRAFDHYNGWALHLYPVLDAHLSGDAEFAAHYGARLSEHLESFGLLFGGDGAPLHFGRSLTYRFAAGAAVGLGALTGHTPLTPGTSRRVISGALRYFLDRGATGTDGLLSLGWHGPHEATLQPYSGPSSPYWASKAFVSLLAPEDHPLWTATEEPAPSEGPDRVLALPAPGLLAQSTRADGIVRLHNHGSDHVRPHEGESAAQDDPLYSRQAYSTVTGPTARANAADNHLAVVVGGARSRRRAIRPLGAGGGDGWGWAASWHRPVFASGAATEPGLRVESVTVVRGRYELRVHRVLGAPPGARVEETGWATGPGSSVTSALHGLHGWESQDEVRAPQGTAYTPWAVLPRLGAEAEGTVVLAALASLTAEPGAAALDAVVSGVNVDGDTVEVCWAEDAATTRVRFGPVTVEHG
;
A
#
# COMPACT_ATOMS: atom_id res chain seq x y z
N MET A 1 21.61 15.43 -18.31
CA MET A 1 21.07 14.39 -17.41
C MET A 1 21.13 14.93 -15.99
N ASN A 2 20.12 14.66 -15.18
CA ASN A 2 19.98 15.09 -13.79
C ASN A 2 20.09 13.88 -12.86
N ARG A 3 20.70 14.06 -11.69
CA ARG A 3 20.66 13.08 -10.61
C ARG A 3 19.45 13.39 -9.72
N PRO A 4 18.57 12.41 -9.42
CA PRO A 4 17.39 12.65 -8.60
C PRO A 4 17.75 12.91 -7.13
N HIS A 5 18.81 12.28 -6.63
CA HIS A 5 19.35 12.49 -5.29
C HIS A 5 20.88 12.57 -5.37
N PRO A 6 21.58 13.41 -4.57
CA PRO A 6 23.03 13.58 -4.66
C PRO A 6 23.83 12.28 -4.61
N ASP A 7 23.35 11.34 -3.80
CA ASP A 7 23.99 10.03 -3.59
C ASP A 7 23.59 8.97 -4.62
N SER A 8 22.56 9.22 -5.44
CA SER A 8 22.09 8.22 -6.42
C SER A 8 22.96 8.26 -7.69
N PRO A 9 23.42 7.09 -8.20
CA PRO A 9 24.09 7.02 -9.50
C PRO A 9 23.10 7.03 -10.67
N LEU A 10 21.78 7.08 -10.43
CA LEU A 10 20.78 7.15 -11.50
C LEU A 10 20.87 8.47 -12.26
N GLU A 11 20.87 8.37 -13.59
CA GLU A 11 20.86 9.51 -14.50
C GLU A 11 19.51 9.60 -15.21
N LEU A 12 18.79 10.69 -14.97
CA LEU A 12 17.50 10.99 -15.61
C LEU A 12 17.67 12.08 -16.67
N PRO A 13 16.75 12.19 -17.65
CA PRO A 13 16.69 13.36 -18.53
C PRO A 13 16.47 14.66 -17.75
N ALA A 14 16.57 15.81 -18.44
CA ALA A 14 16.15 17.07 -17.85
C ALA A 14 14.61 17.15 -17.81
N ASP A 15 14.08 17.78 -16.77
CA ASP A 15 12.64 18.00 -16.59
C ASP A 15 12.02 18.69 -17.82
N ASP A 16 10.92 18.14 -18.32
CA ASP A 16 10.07 18.78 -19.34
C ASP A 16 8.88 19.46 -18.65
N ARG A 17 9.05 20.74 -18.33
CA ARG A 17 8.01 21.56 -17.68
C ARG A 17 6.95 22.09 -18.64
N VAL A 18 7.11 21.87 -19.95
CA VAL A 18 6.09 22.23 -20.94
C VAL A 18 5.04 21.13 -21.01
N LYS A 19 5.47 19.88 -21.17
CA LYS A 19 4.57 18.73 -21.23
C LYS A 19 4.14 18.26 -19.84
N SER A 20 5.06 18.28 -18.87
CA SER A 20 4.81 17.85 -17.48
C SER A 20 5.09 19.00 -16.50
N PRO A 21 4.23 20.04 -16.45
CA PRO A 21 4.44 21.21 -15.61
C PRO A 21 4.65 20.90 -14.11
N LEU A 22 4.03 19.85 -13.57
CA LEU A 22 4.02 19.56 -12.13
C LEU A 22 5.21 18.67 -11.72
N THR A 23 5.48 17.59 -12.45
CA THR A 23 6.57 16.67 -12.12
C THR A 23 7.82 16.88 -12.94
N GLY A 24 7.70 17.35 -14.19
CA GLY A 24 8.78 17.37 -15.19
C GLY A 24 9.01 16.02 -15.87
N TYR A 25 8.37 14.95 -15.39
CA TYR A 25 8.65 13.59 -15.82
C TYR A 25 7.83 13.20 -17.05
N THR A 26 8.51 12.55 -17.99
CA THR A 26 7.96 12.08 -19.27
C THR A 26 8.26 10.59 -19.42
N ARG A 27 7.80 9.96 -20.51
CA ARG A 27 8.13 8.55 -20.82
C ARG A 27 9.65 8.29 -20.78
N ALA A 28 10.46 9.24 -21.24
CA ALA A 28 11.93 9.12 -21.20
C ALA A 28 12.49 9.02 -19.76
N HIS A 29 11.86 9.65 -18.78
CA HIS A 29 12.25 9.53 -17.37
C HIS A 29 11.92 8.14 -16.82
N TRP A 30 10.77 7.59 -17.21
CA TRP A 30 10.38 6.22 -16.85
C TRP A 30 11.30 5.17 -17.48
N GLU A 31 11.67 5.34 -18.75
CA GLU A 31 12.65 4.47 -19.42
C GLU A 31 14.03 4.56 -18.75
N ALA A 32 14.52 5.77 -18.46
CA ALA A 32 15.80 5.96 -17.78
C ALA A 32 15.81 5.37 -16.36
N ALA A 33 14.71 5.51 -15.61
CA ALA A 33 14.57 4.90 -14.29
C ALA A 33 14.58 3.36 -14.38
N ALA A 34 13.83 2.76 -15.31
CA ALA A 34 13.86 1.32 -15.54
C ALA A 34 15.27 0.84 -15.91
N ASP A 35 15.90 1.48 -16.90
CA ASP A 35 17.23 1.11 -17.38
C ASP A 35 18.30 1.25 -16.29
N GLY A 36 18.25 2.31 -15.50
CA GLY A 36 19.20 2.54 -14.40
C GLY A 36 19.05 1.53 -13.27
N LEU A 37 17.82 1.23 -12.86
CA LEU A 37 17.54 0.22 -11.83
C LEU A 37 17.96 -1.19 -12.27
N LEU A 38 17.74 -1.52 -13.55
CA LEU A 38 18.21 -2.76 -14.16
C LEU A 38 19.73 -2.82 -14.19
N LYS A 39 20.40 -1.77 -14.66
CA LYS A 39 21.87 -1.69 -14.70
C LYS A 39 22.49 -1.91 -13.31
N ALA A 40 21.92 -1.31 -12.27
CA ALA A 40 22.39 -1.49 -10.90
C ALA A 40 22.21 -2.94 -10.44
N ALA A 41 21.02 -3.52 -10.61
CA ALA A 41 20.73 -4.89 -10.16
C ALA A 41 21.59 -5.93 -10.89
N TRP A 42 21.79 -5.78 -12.20
CA TRP A 42 22.56 -6.72 -13.02
C TRP A 42 24.05 -6.78 -12.71
N GLN A 43 24.60 -5.86 -11.90
CA GLN A 43 25.97 -5.96 -11.37
C GLN A 43 26.15 -7.14 -10.41
N TRP A 44 25.04 -7.66 -9.88
CA TRP A 44 25.00 -8.71 -8.86
C TRP A 44 24.53 -10.05 -9.43
N ALA A 45 24.57 -10.21 -10.75
CA ALA A 45 24.16 -11.45 -11.40
C ALA A 45 25.13 -12.60 -11.07
N THR A 46 24.57 -13.79 -10.89
CA THR A 46 25.36 -15.02 -10.84
C THR A 46 26.07 -15.26 -12.19
N PRO A 47 27.16 -16.06 -12.24
CA PRO A 47 27.89 -16.32 -13.48
C PRO A 47 27.02 -16.79 -14.67
N GLY A 48 25.99 -17.58 -14.40
CA GLY A 48 25.01 -18.06 -15.37
C GLY A 48 23.76 -17.18 -15.52
N SER A 49 23.74 -16.00 -14.90
CA SER A 49 22.62 -15.04 -14.89
C SER A 49 21.32 -15.56 -14.27
N ALA A 50 21.33 -16.71 -13.58
CA ALA A 50 20.11 -17.32 -13.06
C ALA A 50 19.50 -16.56 -11.88
N MET A 51 20.32 -15.88 -11.07
CA MET A 51 19.89 -15.12 -9.89
C MET A 51 20.61 -13.77 -9.84
N LEU A 52 20.02 -12.80 -9.12
CA LEU A 52 20.67 -11.54 -8.78
C LEU A 52 20.83 -11.45 -7.26
N ASP A 53 22.05 -11.68 -6.78
CA ASP A 53 22.37 -11.76 -5.34
C ASP A 53 22.66 -10.37 -4.77
N LEU A 54 21.61 -9.54 -4.66
CA LEU A 54 21.72 -8.17 -4.15
C LEU A 54 22.21 -8.15 -2.69
N PRO A 55 23.03 -7.17 -2.29
CA PRO A 55 23.60 -7.08 -0.95
C PRO A 55 22.53 -6.69 0.09
N GLY A 56 22.58 -7.29 1.28
CA GLY A 56 21.73 -6.90 2.40
C GLY A 56 21.36 -8.06 3.33
N ARG A 57 20.42 -7.81 4.26
CA ARG A 57 19.88 -8.85 5.14
C ARG A 57 19.01 -9.83 4.32
N PRO A 58 19.19 -11.16 4.48
CA PRO A 58 18.32 -12.11 3.82
C PRO A 58 16.89 -12.06 4.36
N SER A 59 15.93 -12.46 3.54
CA SER A 59 14.55 -12.71 3.98
C SER A 59 14.45 -14.01 4.78
N ALA A 60 13.29 -14.25 5.39
CA ALA A 60 12.95 -15.54 6.00
C ALA A 60 12.95 -16.72 5.00
N SER A 61 12.93 -16.46 3.69
CA SER A 61 12.99 -17.47 2.63
C SER A 61 14.43 -17.83 2.23
N GLY A 62 15.42 -17.08 2.71
CA GLY A 62 16.84 -17.33 2.52
C GLY A 62 17.42 -16.78 1.21
N VAL A 63 18.76 -16.65 1.19
CA VAL A 63 19.53 -15.96 0.14
C VAL A 63 19.20 -16.45 -1.27
N ARG A 64 19.05 -17.76 -1.47
CA ARG A 64 18.75 -18.32 -2.79
C ARG A 64 17.35 -17.93 -3.31
N SER A 65 16.37 -17.85 -2.41
CA SER A 65 15.04 -17.33 -2.79
C SER A 65 15.12 -15.84 -3.10
N ASP A 66 15.93 -15.09 -2.35
CA ASP A 66 16.16 -13.66 -2.57
C ASP A 66 16.89 -13.38 -3.91
N GLY A 67 17.77 -14.28 -4.33
CA GLY A 67 18.44 -14.23 -5.62
C GLY A 67 17.48 -14.47 -6.81
N LEU A 68 16.61 -15.47 -6.72
CA LEU A 68 15.51 -15.68 -7.68
C LEU A 68 14.56 -14.48 -7.69
N GLU A 69 14.28 -13.92 -6.52
CA GLU A 69 13.47 -12.71 -6.38
C GLU A 69 14.08 -11.54 -7.15
N GLY A 70 15.40 -11.37 -7.08
CA GLY A 70 16.14 -10.37 -7.84
C GLY A 70 15.97 -10.57 -9.35
N TYR A 71 16.18 -11.80 -9.84
CA TYR A 71 15.94 -12.14 -11.25
C TYR A 71 14.49 -11.85 -11.66
N ALA A 72 13.50 -12.41 -10.96
CA ALA A 72 12.12 -12.40 -11.39
C ALA A 72 11.49 -11.01 -11.32
N ARG A 73 11.78 -10.23 -10.27
CA ARG A 73 11.18 -8.90 -10.11
C ARG A 73 11.81 -7.87 -11.02
N THR A 74 13.11 -7.94 -11.29
CA THR A 74 13.74 -7.09 -12.30
C THR A 74 13.32 -7.47 -13.72
N PHE A 75 13.05 -8.75 -13.98
CA PHE A 75 12.56 -9.19 -15.29
C PHE A 75 11.24 -8.51 -15.67
N LEU A 76 10.36 -8.19 -14.70
CA LEU A 76 9.16 -7.40 -14.98
C LEU A 76 9.48 -6.02 -15.55
N ALA A 77 10.43 -5.29 -14.95
CA ALA A 77 10.83 -3.97 -15.44
C ALA A 77 11.37 -4.06 -16.87
N ALA A 78 12.26 -5.03 -17.14
CA ALA A 78 12.80 -5.27 -18.47
C ALA A 78 11.71 -5.66 -19.47
N ALA A 79 10.80 -6.55 -19.10
CA ALA A 79 9.72 -7.02 -19.95
C ALA A 79 8.76 -5.89 -20.35
N PHE A 80 8.31 -5.08 -19.39
CA PHE A 80 7.46 -3.92 -19.68
C PHE A 80 8.19 -2.90 -20.58
N ARG A 81 9.47 -2.62 -20.28
CA ARG A 81 10.32 -1.68 -21.02
C ARG A 81 10.54 -2.10 -22.48
N VAL A 82 10.80 -3.39 -22.72
CA VAL A 82 11.09 -3.93 -24.07
C VAL A 82 9.80 -4.13 -24.86
N ALA A 83 8.76 -4.69 -24.24
CA ALA A 83 7.46 -4.88 -24.90
C ALA A 83 6.85 -3.55 -25.33
N GLY A 84 6.86 -2.55 -24.44
CA GLY A 84 6.39 -1.20 -24.71
C GLY A 84 7.20 -0.43 -25.77
N ALA A 85 8.41 -0.89 -26.08
CA ALA A 85 9.25 -0.36 -27.15
C ALA A 85 9.18 -1.20 -28.44
N GLY A 86 8.23 -2.13 -28.54
CA GLY A 86 8.06 -3.00 -29.70
C GLY A 86 9.23 -3.97 -29.92
N GLY A 87 9.87 -4.41 -28.83
CA GLY A 87 11.01 -5.33 -28.89
C GLY A 87 12.38 -4.68 -29.00
N LYS A 88 12.46 -3.36 -29.00
CA LYS A 88 13.75 -2.65 -28.93
C LYS A 88 14.37 -2.89 -27.55
N ASP A 89 15.52 -3.56 -27.54
CA ASP A 89 16.28 -3.89 -26.33
C ASP A 89 17.71 -3.30 -26.43
N PRO A 90 17.87 -1.98 -26.20
CA PRO A 90 19.14 -1.28 -26.44
C PRO A 90 20.27 -1.72 -25.51
N HIS A 91 19.97 -2.40 -24.40
CA HIS A 91 20.96 -2.86 -23.42
C HIS A 91 21.14 -4.39 -23.44
N GLY A 92 20.42 -5.11 -24.30
CA GLY A 92 20.50 -6.57 -24.42
C GLY A 92 20.03 -7.30 -23.16
N TRP A 93 18.99 -6.81 -22.50
CA TRP A 93 18.44 -7.45 -21.30
C TRP A 93 17.86 -8.83 -21.56
N LEU A 94 17.13 -9.03 -22.66
CA LEU A 94 16.39 -10.26 -22.91
C LEU A 94 17.31 -11.48 -23.09
N GLU A 95 18.49 -11.29 -23.67
CA GLU A 95 19.50 -12.36 -23.81
C GLU A 95 19.98 -12.83 -22.42
N ARG A 96 20.27 -11.89 -21.50
CA ARG A 96 20.68 -12.23 -20.14
C ARG A 96 19.60 -12.96 -19.35
N TYR A 97 18.34 -12.55 -19.51
CA TYR A 97 17.20 -13.26 -18.92
C TYR A 97 17.03 -14.65 -19.57
N ALA A 98 17.22 -14.80 -20.88
CA ALA A 98 17.18 -16.10 -21.54
C ALA A 98 18.26 -17.07 -20.99
N ASP A 99 19.49 -16.59 -20.82
CA ASP A 99 20.59 -17.35 -20.22
C ASP A 99 20.28 -17.75 -18.78
N GLY A 100 19.78 -16.80 -17.98
CA GLY A 100 19.41 -17.03 -16.59
C GLY A 100 18.27 -18.05 -16.44
N LEU A 101 17.24 -17.96 -17.29
CA LEU A 101 16.16 -18.95 -17.34
C LEU A 101 16.71 -20.34 -17.68
N ALA A 102 17.59 -20.44 -18.68
CA ALA A 102 18.17 -21.71 -19.11
C ALA A 102 19.07 -22.34 -18.04
N ALA A 103 19.84 -21.52 -17.32
CA ALA A 103 20.70 -21.94 -16.22
C ALA A 103 19.88 -22.33 -14.98
N GLY A 104 18.95 -21.48 -14.54
CA GLY A 104 18.14 -21.70 -13.35
C GLY A 104 17.22 -22.92 -13.42
N THR A 105 16.66 -23.18 -14.60
CA THR A 105 15.76 -24.32 -14.83
C THR A 105 16.50 -25.63 -15.15
N ARG A 106 17.84 -25.64 -15.23
CA ARG A 106 18.62 -26.82 -15.63
C ARG A 106 18.51 -27.95 -14.61
N THR A 107 18.68 -27.64 -13.33
CA THR A 107 18.63 -28.60 -12.21
C THR A 107 17.92 -28.03 -10.98
N PRO A 108 16.63 -27.65 -11.06
CA PRO A 108 15.94 -26.97 -9.96
C PRO A 108 16.01 -27.76 -8.65
N GLY A 109 16.23 -27.04 -7.54
CA GLY A 109 16.37 -27.60 -6.20
C GLY A 109 17.76 -28.14 -5.85
N ARG A 110 18.66 -28.33 -6.82
CA ARG A 110 20.07 -28.70 -6.54
C ARG A 110 20.75 -27.60 -5.75
N ASP A 111 21.50 -27.94 -4.70
CA ASP A 111 22.21 -26.96 -3.88
C ASP A 111 23.48 -26.47 -4.61
N ASP A 112 23.30 -25.50 -5.51
CA ASP A 112 24.36 -24.80 -6.23
C ASP A 112 23.98 -23.33 -6.49
N ALA A 113 24.92 -22.58 -7.07
CA ALA A 113 24.82 -21.13 -7.23
C ALA A 113 23.92 -20.67 -8.40
N GLU A 114 23.37 -21.58 -9.22
CA GLU A 114 22.59 -21.20 -10.41
C GLU A 114 21.19 -21.78 -10.38
N SER A 115 21.01 -22.99 -9.86
CA SER A 115 19.74 -23.69 -9.93
C SER A 115 18.67 -22.91 -9.17
N TRP A 116 17.47 -22.82 -9.72
CA TRP A 116 16.35 -22.19 -9.03
C TRP A 116 15.81 -23.08 -7.91
N PRO A 117 15.33 -22.49 -6.81
CA PRO A 117 14.59 -23.26 -5.81
C PRO A 117 13.32 -23.87 -6.41
N LEU A 118 12.89 -25.00 -5.85
CA LEU A 118 11.63 -25.63 -6.27
C LEU A 118 10.45 -24.81 -5.73
N ILE A 119 9.39 -24.71 -6.53
CA ILE A 119 8.11 -24.19 -6.05
C ILE A 119 7.47 -25.23 -5.14
N ARG A 120 7.07 -24.81 -3.94
CA ARG A 120 6.50 -25.66 -2.86
C ARG A 120 5.28 -24.98 -2.24
N ASP A 121 4.61 -25.67 -1.31
CA ASP A 121 3.50 -25.10 -0.55
C ASP A 121 3.96 -23.88 0.27
N HIS A 122 3.07 -22.91 0.44
CA HIS A 122 3.38 -21.68 1.19
C HIS A 122 3.86 -21.91 2.63
N THR A 123 3.55 -23.06 3.24
CA THR A 123 3.94 -23.44 4.61
C THR A 123 5.36 -24.00 4.71
N VAL A 124 5.99 -24.37 3.60
CA VAL A 124 7.32 -25.01 3.55
C VAL A 124 8.20 -24.32 2.51
N PHE A 125 8.51 -23.04 2.78
CA PHE A 125 9.35 -22.19 1.92
C PHE A 125 8.82 -22.01 0.49
N GLY A 126 7.49 -21.89 0.33
CA GLY A 126 6.83 -21.73 -0.97
C GLY A 126 6.98 -20.35 -1.65
N GLN A 127 7.90 -19.50 -1.18
CA GLN A 127 8.14 -18.17 -1.76
C GLN A 127 8.33 -18.20 -3.29
N PRO A 128 9.09 -19.13 -3.91
CA PRO A 128 9.28 -19.16 -5.37
C PRO A 128 8.00 -19.19 -6.21
N MET A 129 6.86 -19.58 -5.62
CA MET A 129 5.54 -19.44 -6.24
C MET A 129 5.22 -17.99 -6.61
N VAL A 130 5.58 -17.04 -5.74
CA VAL A 130 5.40 -15.60 -5.95
C VAL A 130 6.21 -15.13 -7.15
N GLU A 131 7.48 -15.51 -7.21
CA GLU A 131 8.39 -15.12 -8.31
C GLU A 131 8.00 -15.77 -9.64
N SER A 132 7.40 -16.96 -9.63
CA SER A 132 6.93 -17.64 -10.84
C SER A 132 5.93 -16.81 -11.65
N ALA A 133 5.09 -15.99 -10.98
CA ALA A 133 4.16 -15.09 -11.64
C ALA A 133 4.89 -13.98 -12.41
N SER A 134 5.94 -13.42 -11.83
CA SER A 134 6.76 -12.39 -12.47
C SER A 134 7.51 -12.95 -13.68
N VAL A 135 8.05 -14.17 -13.57
CA VAL A 135 8.66 -14.89 -14.70
C VAL A 135 7.64 -15.14 -15.80
N ALA A 136 6.46 -15.67 -15.46
CA ALA A 136 5.40 -15.95 -16.43
C ALA A 136 4.92 -14.70 -17.17
N ILE A 137 4.70 -13.59 -16.46
CA ILE A 137 4.33 -12.30 -17.08
C ILE A 137 5.44 -11.80 -17.98
N GLY A 138 6.69 -11.82 -17.52
CA GLY A 138 7.83 -11.40 -18.33
C GLY A 138 7.96 -12.20 -19.62
N LEU A 139 7.83 -13.53 -19.54
CA LEU A 139 7.83 -14.42 -20.71
C LEU A 139 6.67 -14.15 -21.66
N ARG A 140 5.46 -13.93 -21.12
CA ARG A 140 4.27 -13.62 -21.94
C ARG A 140 4.43 -12.31 -22.70
N LEU A 141 4.86 -11.25 -22.01
CA LEU A 141 5.05 -9.91 -22.59
C LEU A 141 6.15 -9.90 -23.65
N THR A 142 7.21 -10.69 -23.45
CA THR A 142 8.39 -10.71 -24.33
C THR A 142 8.39 -11.88 -25.31
N ARG A 143 7.29 -12.63 -25.41
CA ARG A 143 7.21 -13.90 -26.13
C ARG A 143 7.88 -13.90 -27.52
N PRO A 144 7.60 -12.95 -28.43
CA PRO A 144 8.18 -12.95 -29.78
C PRO A 144 9.71 -12.74 -29.82
N TRP A 145 10.27 -12.17 -28.75
CA TRP A 145 11.67 -11.79 -28.66
C TRP A 145 12.48 -12.69 -27.73
N LEU A 146 11.83 -13.42 -26.82
CA LEU A 146 12.47 -14.32 -25.87
C LEU A 146 11.91 -15.74 -26.00
N TRP A 147 10.70 -16.01 -25.50
CA TRP A 147 10.17 -17.39 -25.38
C TRP A 147 10.21 -18.18 -26.70
N ASP A 148 9.70 -17.60 -27.79
CA ASP A 148 9.63 -18.26 -29.10
C ASP A 148 11.02 -18.51 -29.72
N ARG A 149 12.08 -17.92 -29.17
CA ARG A 149 13.48 -18.06 -29.61
C ARG A 149 14.32 -18.98 -28.73
N LEU A 150 13.79 -19.42 -27.59
CA LEU A 150 14.47 -20.38 -26.72
C LEU A 150 14.55 -21.75 -27.39
N ASP A 151 15.59 -22.50 -27.05
CA ASP A 151 15.66 -23.93 -27.37
C ASP A 151 14.42 -24.65 -26.79
N PRO A 152 13.74 -25.54 -27.56
CA PRO A 152 12.63 -26.33 -27.06
C PRO A 152 12.90 -27.03 -25.72
N ALA A 153 14.12 -27.51 -25.50
CA ALA A 153 14.50 -28.16 -24.23
C ALA A 153 14.53 -27.16 -23.06
N VAL A 154 14.83 -25.88 -23.29
CA VAL A 154 14.74 -24.83 -22.27
C VAL A 154 13.27 -24.50 -21.99
N GLN A 155 12.44 -24.41 -23.04
CA GLN A 155 11.00 -24.20 -22.89
C GLN A 155 10.36 -25.29 -22.03
N ASP A 156 10.69 -26.56 -22.29
CA ASP A 156 10.14 -27.70 -21.54
C ASP A 156 10.55 -27.66 -20.05
N ARG A 157 11.81 -27.33 -19.74
CA ARG A 157 12.27 -27.19 -18.35
C ARG A 157 11.64 -26.00 -17.63
N ALA A 158 11.49 -24.87 -18.34
CA ALA A 158 10.83 -23.68 -17.79
C ALA A 158 9.35 -23.95 -17.51
N GLU A 159 8.64 -24.63 -18.40
CA GLU A 159 7.28 -25.08 -18.16
C GLU A 159 7.21 -25.97 -16.91
N GLU A 160 8.04 -27.00 -16.80
CA GLU A 160 7.98 -27.93 -15.67
C GLU A 160 8.24 -27.21 -14.34
N TRP A 161 9.19 -26.26 -14.30
CA TRP A 161 9.40 -25.43 -13.11
C TRP A 161 8.16 -24.58 -12.78
N LEU A 162 7.58 -23.90 -13.77
CA LEU A 162 6.40 -23.05 -13.60
C LEU A 162 5.17 -23.85 -13.14
N ARG A 163 4.97 -25.07 -13.64
CA ARG A 163 3.88 -25.98 -13.23
C ARG A 163 3.94 -26.32 -11.75
N GLY A 164 5.08 -26.16 -11.10
CA GLY A 164 5.19 -26.21 -9.64
C GLY A 164 4.18 -25.29 -8.94
N ALA A 165 3.86 -24.12 -9.49
CA ALA A 165 2.86 -23.20 -8.92
C ALA A 165 1.43 -23.77 -9.01
N LEU A 166 1.11 -24.54 -10.06
CA LEU A 166 -0.22 -25.12 -10.27
C LEU A 166 -0.48 -26.33 -9.34
N ARG A 167 0.60 -27.00 -8.91
CA ARG A 167 0.57 -28.28 -8.19
C ARG A 167 0.77 -28.13 -6.67
N HIS A 168 1.03 -26.93 -6.17
CA HIS A 168 1.23 -26.64 -4.75
C HIS A 168 0.21 -25.63 -4.23
N THR A 169 0.06 -25.58 -2.91
CA THR A 169 -0.98 -24.84 -2.20
C THR A 169 -0.55 -23.38 -1.93
N PRO A 170 -1.19 -22.38 -2.56
CA PRO A 170 -0.96 -20.98 -2.27
C PRO A 170 -1.48 -20.59 -0.88
N ALA A 171 -0.98 -19.50 -0.32
CA ALA A 171 -1.60 -18.89 0.85
C ALA A 171 -3.03 -18.41 0.51
N ALA A 172 -3.96 -18.44 1.47
CA ALA A 172 -5.36 -18.04 1.31
C ALA A 172 -5.55 -16.51 1.19
N ASN A 173 -4.94 -15.92 0.16
CA ASN A 173 -4.93 -14.51 -0.18
C ASN A 173 -4.51 -14.33 -1.66
N ASN A 174 -4.04 -13.15 -2.05
CA ASN A 174 -3.54 -12.83 -3.39
C ASN A 174 -2.56 -13.84 -4.01
N TRP A 175 -1.95 -14.74 -3.22
CA TRP A 175 -1.13 -15.83 -3.74
C TRP A 175 -1.83 -16.72 -4.76
N TYR A 176 -3.16 -16.82 -4.76
CA TYR A 176 -3.90 -17.53 -5.82
C TYR A 176 -3.79 -16.85 -7.20
N LEU A 177 -3.40 -15.58 -7.27
CA LEU A 177 -3.15 -14.87 -8.53
C LEU A 177 -1.78 -15.24 -9.15
N PHE A 178 -0.89 -15.90 -8.41
CA PHE A 178 0.39 -16.37 -8.94
C PHE A 178 0.23 -17.59 -9.88
N PRO A 179 -0.37 -18.71 -9.46
CA PRO A 179 -0.67 -19.81 -10.39
C PRO A 179 -1.65 -19.40 -11.48
N TYR A 180 -2.55 -18.43 -11.21
CA TYR A 180 -3.38 -17.81 -12.25
C TYR A 180 -2.54 -17.19 -13.38
N SER A 181 -1.52 -16.40 -13.02
CA SER A 181 -0.65 -15.75 -14.00
C SER A 181 0.21 -16.76 -14.77
N VAL A 182 0.70 -17.79 -14.08
CA VAL A 182 1.41 -18.92 -14.70
C VAL A 182 0.52 -19.64 -15.71
N ALA A 183 -0.70 -19.99 -15.31
CA ALA A 183 -1.68 -20.63 -16.18
C ALA A 183 -1.99 -19.78 -17.43
N GLY A 184 -2.20 -18.47 -17.26
CA GLY A 184 -2.44 -17.56 -18.37
C GLY A 184 -1.26 -17.48 -19.37
N PHE A 185 -0.01 -17.54 -18.89
CA PHE A 185 1.15 -17.66 -19.76
C PHE A 185 1.18 -19.00 -20.52
N LEU A 186 1.06 -20.13 -19.82
CA LEU A 186 1.11 -21.46 -20.42
C LEU A 186 0.02 -21.65 -21.49
N GLU A 187 -1.19 -21.20 -21.22
CA GLU A 187 -2.29 -21.18 -22.20
C GLU A 187 -1.94 -20.33 -23.42
N SER A 188 -1.37 -19.14 -23.22
CA SER A 188 -1.02 -18.22 -24.32
C SER A 188 0.01 -18.81 -25.29
N VAL A 189 0.87 -19.73 -24.83
CA VAL A 189 1.91 -20.39 -25.65
C VAL A 189 1.50 -21.79 -26.12
N GLY A 190 0.22 -22.16 -25.98
CA GLY A 190 -0.30 -23.45 -26.45
C GLY A 190 0.04 -24.64 -25.54
N ARG A 191 0.47 -24.38 -24.30
CA ARG A 191 0.79 -25.38 -23.26
C ARG A 191 -0.28 -25.42 -22.15
N GLY A 192 -1.50 -25.00 -22.46
CA GLY A 192 -2.65 -25.01 -21.55
C GLY A 192 -3.33 -26.38 -21.45
N ASP A 193 -3.91 -26.68 -20.29
CA ASP A 193 -4.58 -27.96 -20.01
C ASP A 193 -5.60 -27.85 -18.85
N ALA A 194 -6.02 -29.00 -18.29
CA ALA A 194 -6.94 -29.03 -17.17
C ALA A 194 -6.36 -28.47 -15.85
N GLU A 195 -5.03 -28.49 -15.66
CA GLU A 195 -4.38 -27.87 -14.49
C GLU A 195 -4.45 -26.35 -14.60
N THR A 196 -4.15 -25.79 -15.78
CA THR A 196 -4.21 -24.33 -16.02
C THR A 196 -5.63 -23.82 -15.88
N ALA A 197 -6.61 -24.50 -16.48
CA ALA A 197 -8.02 -24.13 -16.40
C ALA A 197 -8.51 -24.10 -14.94
N ARG A 198 -8.16 -25.11 -14.14
CA ARG A 198 -8.53 -25.19 -12.72
C ARG A 198 -7.89 -24.09 -11.88
N ALA A 199 -6.63 -23.74 -12.13
CA ALA A 199 -5.97 -22.64 -11.43
C ALA A 199 -6.67 -21.30 -11.74
N ARG A 200 -7.05 -21.08 -13.00
CA ARG A 200 -7.76 -19.87 -13.43
C ARG A 200 -9.17 -19.75 -12.87
N GLU A 201 -9.95 -20.82 -12.91
CA GLU A 201 -11.28 -20.87 -12.31
C GLU A 201 -11.23 -20.55 -10.82
N ARG A 202 -10.38 -21.24 -10.07
CA ARG A 202 -10.28 -21.08 -8.62
C ARG A 202 -9.90 -19.68 -8.18
N ALA A 203 -8.97 -19.03 -8.89
CA ALA A 203 -8.59 -17.65 -8.60
C ALA A 203 -9.73 -16.67 -8.91
N ARG A 204 -10.47 -16.87 -10.00
CA ARG A 204 -11.64 -16.04 -10.34
C ARG A 204 -12.74 -16.17 -9.30
N ASP A 205 -13.07 -17.38 -8.88
CA ASP A 205 -14.06 -17.60 -7.82
C ASP A 205 -13.67 -16.89 -6.52
N LEU A 206 -12.40 -16.98 -6.13
CA LEU A 206 -11.89 -16.28 -4.94
C LEU A 206 -11.93 -14.76 -5.09
N MET A 207 -11.64 -14.21 -6.27
CA MET A 207 -11.77 -12.77 -6.53
C MET A 207 -13.20 -12.28 -6.32
N GLU A 208 -14.20 -13.08 -6.72
CA GLU A 208 -15.61 -12.77 -6.44
C GLU A 208 -15.93 -12.84 -4.94
N VAL A 209 -15.39 -13.84 -4.22
CA VAL A 209 -15.54 -13.95 -2.76
C VAL A 209 -14.86 -12.79 -2.02
N TRP A 210 -13.74 -12.28 -2.52
CA TRP A 210 -12.98 -11.20 -1.88
C TRP A 210 -13.53 -9.82 -2.19
N TYR A 211 -14.33 -9.65 -3.24
CA TYR A 211 -14.90 -8.36 -3.59
C TYR A 211 -15.83 -7.85 -2.48
N ARG A 212 -15.71 -6.57 -2.12
CA ARG A 212 -16.52 -5.93 -1.07
C ARG A 212 -17.33 -4.74 -1.58
N GLY A 213 -17.18 -4.37 -2.85
CA GLY A 213 -17.77 -3.17 -3.45
C GLY A 213 -16.78 -2.01 -3.53
N GLN A 214 -17.13 -0.96 -4.27
CA GLN A 214 -16.31 0.25 -4.41
C GLN A 214 -14.93 -0.02 -5.03
N GLY A 215 -14.80 -1.08 -5.84
CA GLY A 215 -13.52 -1.52 -6.39
C GLY A 215 -12.54 -2.14 -5.38
N TRP A 216 -12.95 -2.39 -4.13
CA TRP A 216 -12.07 -2.94 -3.08
C TRP A 216 -12.28 -4.44 -2.87
N TYR A 217 -11.16 -5.16 -2.74
CA TYR A 217 -11.08 -6.55 -2.38
C TYR A 217 -10.47 -6.70 -0.99
N ALA A 218 -11.09 -7.54 -0.16
CA ALA A 218 -10.50 -8.02 1.08
C ALA A 218 -9.48 -9.12 0.72
N ASP A 219 -8.19 -8.87 0.96
CA ASP A 219 -7.15 -9.82 0.56
C ASP A 219 -7.10 -11.04 1.50
N GLY A 220 -7.88 -12.07 1.15
CA GLY A 220 -8.08 -13.28 1.96
C GLY A 220 -9.27 -13.19 2.91
N ASP A 221 -9.29 -14.06 3.91
CA ASP A 221 -10.42 -14.20 4.86
C ASP A 221 -10.49 -13.09 5.93
N GLY A 222 -9.45 -12.25 6.01
CA GLY A 222 -9.42 -11.07 6.88
C GLY A 222 -9.99 -9.82 6.21
N ARG A 223 -9.93 -8.68 6.89
CA ARG A 223 -10.22 -7.38 6.28
C ARG A 223 -8.92 -6.64 5.97
N ALA A 224 -8.23 -7.09 4.94
CA ALA A 224 -6.98 -6.48 4.50
C ALA A 224 -7.25 -5.64 3.24
N PHE A 225 -7.40 -4.33 3.45
CA PHE A 225 -7.45 -3.34 2.37
C PHE A 225 -6.19 -2.51 2.45
N ASP A 226 -5.34 -2.62 1.43
CA ASP A 226 -4.07 -1.91 1.28
C ASP A 226 -3.67 -1.90 -0.21
N HIS A 227 -2.45 -1.43 -0.51
CA HIS A 227 -1.92 -1.30 -1.87
C HIS A 227 -1.85 -2.59 -2.68
N TYR A 228 -1.99 -3.79 -2.07
CA TYR A 228 -2.19 -5.04 -2.81
C TYR A 228 -3.45 -5.04 -3.66
N ASN A 229 -4.43 -4.21 -3.33
CA ASN A 229 -5.56 -3.97 -4.23
C ASN A 229 -5.06 -3.52 -5.60
N GLY A 230 -4.22 -2.49 -5.65
CA GLY A 230 -3.72 -1.95 -6.90
C GLY A 230 -2.72 -2.87 -7.61
N TRP A 231 -1.63 -3.24 -6.93
CA TRP A 231 -0.50 -3.93 -7.58
C TRP A 231 -0.62 -5.46 -7.65
N ALA A 232 -1.72 -6.04 -7.17
CA ALA A 232 -1.98 -7.47 -7.30
C ALA A 232 -3.43 -7.76 -7.71
N LEU A 233 -4.40 -7.45 -6.84
CA LEU A 233 -5.80 -7.88 -7.01
C LEU A 233 -6.44 -7.26 -8.27
N HIS A 234 -6.06 -6.02 -8.63
CA HIS A 234 -6.41 -5.43 -9.92
C HIS A 234 -5.40 -5.75 -11.02
N LEU A 235 -4.09 -5.65 -10.72
CA LEU A 235 -3.05 -5.79 -11.74
C LEU A 235 -3.12 -7.11 -12.51
N TYR A 236 -3.17 -8.24 -11.80
CA TYR A 236 -3.10 -9.56 -12.46
C TYR A 236 -4.29 -9.85 -13.40
N PRO A 237 -5.56 -9.76 -12.95
CA PRO A 237 -6.68 -10.07 -13.83
C PRO A 237 -6.86 -9.05 -14.96
N VAL A 238 -6.66 -7.75 -14.70
CA VAL A 238 -6.83 -6.73 -15.76
C VAL A 238 -5.71 -6.79 -16.79
N LEU A 239 -4.46 -7.00 -16.37
CA LEU A 239 -3.35 -7.20 -17.31
C LEU A 239 -3.56 -8.47 -18.13
N ASP A 240 -4.03 -9.56 -17.51
CA ASP A 240 -4.33 -10.79 -18.23
C ASP A 240 -5.43 -10.60 -19.27
N ALA A 241 -6.52 -9.92 -18.93
CA ALA A 241 -7.61 -9.56 -19.86
C ALA A 241 -7.10 -8.73 -21.04
N HIS A 242 -6.27 -7.73 -20.75
CA HIS A 242 -5.67 -6.87 -21.78
C HIS A 242 -4.77 -7.69 -22.73
N LEU A 243 -3.94 -8.58 -22.20
CA LEU A 243 -3.03 -9.40 -23.00
C LEU A 243 -3.71 -10.55 -23.75
N SER A 244 -4.88 -11.01 -23.31
CA SER A 244 -5.65 -12.04 -24.02
C SER A 244 -6.59 -11.45 -25.07
N GLY A 245 -6.92 -10.15 -24.98
CA GLY A 245 -7.96 -9.54 -25.80
C GLY A 245 -9.37 -10.00 -25.42
N ASP A 246 -9.55 -10.54 -24.20
CA ASP A 246 -10.84 -11.00 -23.70
C ASP A 246 -11.70 -9.81 -23.27
N ALA A 247 -12.66 -9.43 -24.13
CA ALA A 247 -13.50 -8.26 -23.93
C ALA A 247 -14.47 -8.40 -22.75
N GLU A 248 -14.97 -9.61 -22.46
CA GLU A 248 -15.88 -9.85 -21.34
C GLU A 248 -15.13 -9.71 -20.01
N PHE A 249 -13.94 -10.32 -19.95
CA PHE A 249 -13.09 -10.26 -18.78
C PHE A 249 -12.56 -8.84 -18.52
N ALA A 250 -12.20 -8.12 -19.60
CA ALA A 250 -11.82 -6.71 -19.54
C ALA A 250 -12.98 -5.83 -19.04
N ALA A 251 -14.21 -6.04 -19.51
CA ALA A 251 -15.36 -5.29 -19.04
C ALA A 251 -15.62 -5.52 -17.53
N HIS A 252 -15.55 -6.77 -17.05
CA HIS A 252 -15.84 -7.10 -15.65
C HIS A 252 -14.77 -6.57 -14.68
N TYR A 253 -13.50 -6.93 -14.90
CA TYR A 253 -12.41 -6.51 -14.00
C TYR A 253 -11.99 -5.05 -14.25
N GLY A 254 -12.11 -4.56 -15.48
CA GLY A 254 -11.87 -3.16 -15.82
C GLY A 254 -12.89 -2.21 -15.18
N ALA A 255 -14.18 -2.58 -15.11
CA ALA A 255 -15.17 -1.79 -14.37
C ALA A 255 -14.80 -1.65 -12.88
N ARG A 256 -14.38 -2.74 -12.24
CA ARG A 256 -13.92 -2.72 -10.84
C ARG A 256 -12.63 -1.91 -10.65
N LEU A 257 -11.69 -1.97 -11.60
CA LEU A 257 -10.51 -1.11 -11.58
C LEU A 257 -10.88 0.35 -11.68
N SER A 258 -11.79 0.72 -12.59
CA SER A 258 -12.27 2.10 -12.72
C SER A 258 -12.89 2.59 -11.40
N GLU A 259 -13.79 1.81 -10.80
CA GLU A 259 -14.42 2.11 -9.50
C GLU A 259 -13.37 2.23 -8.38
N HIS A 260 -12.36 1.36 -8.35
CA HIS A 260 -11.26 1.44 -7.39
C HIS A 260 -10.50 2.76 -7.51
N LEU A 261 -10.18 3.17 -8.74
CA LEU A 261 -9.38 4.36 -9.03
C LEU A 261 -10.08 5.67 -8.67
N GLU A 262 -11.42 5.69 -8.54
CA GLU A 262 -12.16 6.84 -8.01
C GLU A 262 -11.70 7.21 -6.60
N SER A 263 -11.49 6.21 -5.75
CA SER A 263 -11.03 6.39 -4.38
C SER A 263 -9.51 6.33 -4.25
N PHE A 264 -8.86 5.39 -4.95
CA PHE A 264 -7.43 5.16 -4.85
C PHE A 264 -6.60 6.31 -5.42
N GLY A 265 -7.08 7.00 -6.46
CA GLY A 265 -6.43 8.20 -7.01
C GLY A 265 -6.31 9.34 -5.99
N LEU A 266 -7.20 9.39 -5.00
CA LEU A 266 -7.15 10.36 -3.89
C LEU A 266 -6.11 10.02 -2.83
N LEU A 267 -5.58 8.78 -2.80
CA LEU A 267 -4.64 8.31 -1.77
C LEU A 267 -3.17 8.68 -2.06
N PHE A 268 -2.94 9.70 -2.89
CA PHE A 268 -1.64 10.26 -3.22
C PHE A 268 -1.60 11.73 -2.82
N GLY A 269 -0.58 12.13 -2.07
CA GLY A 269 -0.37 13.52 -1.65
C GLY A 269 0.04 14.42 -2.80
N GLY A 270 -0.13 15.73 -2.63
CA GLY A 270 0.24 16.75 -3.61
C GLY A 270 1.75 16.75 -3.92
N ASP A 271 2.61 16.19 -3.07
CA ASP A 271 4.04 16.01 -3.35
C ASP A 271 4.37 14.69 -4.07
N GLY A 272 3.36 13.89 -4.40
CA GLY A 272 3.48 12.59 -5.04
C GLY A 272 3.55 11.40 -4.07
N ALA A 273 3.59 11.60 -2.76
CA ALA A 273 3.66 10.51 -1.79
C ALA A 273 2.40 9.61 -1.85
N PRO A 274 2.52 8.30 -2.09
CA PRO A 274 1.42 7.39 -1.79
C PRO A 274 1.22 7.28 -0.28
N LEU A 275 -0.01 6.99 0.13
CA LEU A 275 -0.34 6.78 1.54
C LEU A 275 0.53 5.70 2.20
N HIS A 276 1.11 5.99 3.37
CA HIS A 276 1.91 5.03 4.14
C HIS A 276 1.01 4.13 5.01
N PHE A 277 0.28 3.22 4.36
CA PHE A 277 -0.74 2.37 4.97
C PHE A 277 -0.68 0.94 4.43
N GLY A 278 -0.79 -0.04 5.34
CA GLY A 278 -0.74 -1.45 5.03
C GLY A 278 0.68 -2.00 4.81
N ARG A 279 0.76 -3.27 4.40
CA ARG A 279 2.00 -4.04 4.30
C ARG A 279 2.83 -3.76 3.05
N SER A 280 4.09 -4.19 3.11
CA SER A 280 5.02 -4.21 1.97
C SER A 280 5.31 -2.84 1.34
N LEU A 281 5.29 -1.79 2.15
CA LEU A 281 5.54 -0.42 1.72
C LEU A 281 6.92 -0.21 1.09
N THR A 282 7.87 -1.13 1.29
CA THR A 282 9.16 -1.15 0.58
C THR A 282 9.06 -1.20 -0.95
N TYR A 283 7.88 -1.53 -1.49
CA TYR A 283 7.62 -1.53 -2.93
C TYR A 283 7.34 -0.13 -3.51
N ARG A 284 7.10 0.86 -2.64
CA ARG A 284 7.11 2.29 -2.98
C ARG A 284 6.20 2.66 -4.16
N PHE A 285 6.80 3.00 -5.30
CA PHE A 285 6.11 3.44 -6.50
C PHE A 285 5.35 2.32 -7.21
N ALA A 286 5.45 1.05 -6.75
CA ALA A 286 4.47 0.01 -7.10
C ALA A 286 3.02 0.47 -6.85
N ALA A 287 2.79 1.36 -5.88
CA ALA A 287 1.46 1.93 -5.61
C ALA A 287 0.83 2.56 -6.86
N GLY A 288 1.65 3.09 -7.80
CA GLY A 288 1.17 3.64 -9.07
C GLY A 288 0.74 2.60 -10.13
N ALA A 289 0.94 1.30 -9.89
CA ALA A 289 0.72 0.26 -10.91
C ALA A 289 -0.73 0.22 -11.43
N ALA A 290 -1.73 0.31 -10.54
CA ALA A 290 -3.13 0.30 -10.94
C ALA A 290 -3.53 1.55 -11.75
N VAL A 291 -2.98 2.71 -11.40
CA VAL A 291 -3.22 3.95 -12.15
C VAL A 291 -2.63 3.85 -13.55
N GLY A 292 -1.39 3.35 -13.66
CA GLY A 292 -0.75 3.11 -14.95
C GLY A 292 -1.51 2.08 -15.80
N LEU A 293 -2.00 1.01 -15.19
CA LEU A 293 -2.79 -0.02 -15.87
C LEU A 293 -4.16 0.49 -16.32
N GLY A 294 -4.84 1.29 -15.49
CA GLY A 294 -6.12 1.91 -15.86
C GLY A 294 -5.96 2.86 -17.04
N ALA A 295 -4.89 3.66 -17.06
CA ALA A 295 -4.57 4.52 -18.19
C ALA A 295 -4.22 3.73 -19.47
N LEU A 296 -3.49 2.63 -19.35
CA LEU A 296 -3.15 1.74 -20.48
C LEU A 296 -4.39 1.07 -21.09
N THR A 297 -5.29 0.59 -20.24
CA THR A 297 -6.45 -0.22 -20.67
C THR A 297 -7.69 0.63 -20.96
N GLY A 298 -7.68 1.91 -20.60
CA GLY A 298 -8.84 2.81 -20.72
C GLY A 298 -9.87 2.64 -19.60
N HIS A 299 -9.59 1.81 -18.59
CA HIS A 299 -10.45 1.56 -17.45
C HIS A 299 -10.05 2.44 -16.25
N THR A 300 -10.28 3.75 -16.37
CA THR A 300 -9.99 4.71 -15.31
C THR A 300 -10.91 5.93 -15.38
N PRO A 301 -11.30 6.52 -14.24
CA PRO A 301 -12.01 7.80 -14.20
C PRO A 301 -11.07 9.00 -14.37
N LEU A 302 -9.75 8.78 -14.32
CA LEU A 302 -8.75 9.84 -14.37
C LEU A 302 -8.45 10.22 -15.83
N THR A 303 -8.23 11.52 -16.07
CA THR A 303 -7.71 11.96 -17.36
C THR A 303 -6.30 11.40 -17.58
N PRO A 304 -5.81 11.32 -18.83
CA PRO A 304 -4.43 10.92 -19.11
C PRO A 304 -3.39 11.82 -18.41
N GLY A 305 -3.64 13.14 -18.35
CA GLY A 305 -2.78 14.10 -17.67
C GLY A 305 -2.69 13.85 -16.15
N THR A 306 -3.83 13.63 -15.50
CA THR A 306 -3.91 13.31 -14.06
C THR A 306 -3.31 11.94 -13.76
N SER A 307 -3.52 10.96 -14.63
CA SER A 307 -2.90 9.64 -14.51
C SER A 307 -1.38 9.75 -14.54
N ARG A 308 -0.81 10.53 -15.49
CA ARG A 308 0.64 10.77 -15.54
C ARG A 308 1.13 11.49 -14.29
N ARG A 309 0.38 12.46 -13.78
CA ARG A 309 0.71 13.21 -12.56
C ARG A 309 0.86 12.32 -11.33
N VAL A 310 -0.07 11.40 -11.14
CA VAL A 310 -0.07 10.48 -10.00
C VAL A 310 1.10 9.50 -10.09
N ILE A 311 1.26 8.80 -11.21
CA ILE A 311 2.33 7.80 -11.33
C ILE A 311 3.72 8.45 -11.29
N SER A 312 3.90 9.58 -11.99
CA SER A 312 5.21 10.24 -12.10
C SER A 312 5.54 10.98 -10.81
N GLY A 313 4.52 11.50 -10.12
CA GLY A 313 4.66 12.06 -8.77
C GLY A 313 5.19 11.01 -7.80
N ALA A 314 4.62 9.82 -7.77
CA ALA A 314 5.08 8.74 -6.90
C ALA A 314 6.51 8.29 -7.25
N LEU A 315 6.83 8.10 -8.54
CA LEU A 315 8.19 7.74 -8.95
C LEU A 315 9.19 8.82 -8.51
N ARG A 316 8.93 10.08 -8.84
CA ARG A 316 9.79 11.21 -8.48
C ARG A 316 9.93 11.35 -6.97
N TYR A 317 8.84 11.24 -6.23
CA TYR A 317 8.82 11.37 -4.76
C TYR A 317 9.89 10.50 -4.09
N PHE A 318 9.97 9.23 -4.50
CA PHE A 318 10.93 8.27 -3.94
C PHE A 318 12.35 8.46 -4.48
N LEU A 319 12.51 8.69 -5.79
CA LEU A 319 13.84 8.89 -6.36
C LEU A 319 14.52 10.14 -5.78
N ASP A 320 13.77 11.23 -5.58
CA ASP A 320 14.26 12.48 -5.01
C ASP A 320 14.57 12.37 -3.50
N ARG A 321 14.06 11.33 -2.82
CA ARG A 321 14.20 11.13 -1.36
C ARG A 321 15.08 9.95 -0.98
N GLY A 322 15.97 9.52 -1.88
CA GLY A 322 17.00 8.53 -1.54
C GLY A 322 16.52 7.07 -1.55
N ALA A 323 15.46 6.75 -2.31
CA ALA A 323 15.01 5.36 -2.47
C ALA A 323 16.08 4.46 -3.07
N THR A 324 16.99 5.04 -3.85
CA THR A 324 18.19 4.36 -4.35
C THR A 324 19.42 4.72 -3.53
N GLY A 325 20.19 3.70 -3.17
CA GLY A 325 21.49 3.85 -2.51
C GLY A 325 22.57 4.35 -3.47
N THR A 326 23.80 4.44 -2.96
CA THR A 326 25.00 4.81 -3.74
C THR A 326 25.37 3.80 -4.82
N ASP A 327 24.88 2.57 -4.68
CA ASP A 327 24.99 1.47 -5.65
C ASP A 327 23.87 1.52 -6.72
N GLY A 328 22.91 2.43 -6.59
CA GLY A 328 21.74 2.54 -7.48
C GLY A 328 20.63 1.53 -7.19
N LEU A 329 20.79 0.66 -6.18
CA LEU A 329 19.78 -0.31 -5.80
C LEU A 329 18.68 0.33 -4.96
N LEU A 330 17.46 -0.17 -5.11
CA LEU A 330 16.36 0.20 -4.22
C LEU A 330 16.61 -0.34 -2.81
N SER A 331 16.60 0.55 -1.81
CA SER A 331 16.90 0.20 -0.42
C SER A 331 15.74 -0.52 0.28
N LEU A 332 16.03 -1.22 1.38
CA LEU A 332 15.01 -1.83 2.25
C LEU A 332 14.41 -0.80 3.23
N GLY A 333 13.23 -0.25 2.92
CA GLY A 333 12.56 0.73 3.78
C GLY A 333 11.54 1.58 3.03
N TRP A 334 11.41 2.87 3.37
CA TRP A 334 10.44 3.78 2.72
C TRP A 334 11.12 4.83 1.85
N HIS A 335 11.68 5.90 2.43
CA HIS A 335 12.53 6.84 1.68
C HIS A 335 13.92 6.27 1.47
N GLY A 336 14.55 5.80 2.53
CA GLY A 336 15.79 5.01 2.50
C GLY A 336 15.66 3.76 3.36
N PRO A 337 16.78 3.21 3.86
CA PRO A 337 16.76 2.12 4.83
C PRO A 337 15.90 2.43 6.07
N HIS A 338 14.93 1.59 6.38
CA HIS A 338 14.08 1.73 7.58
C HIS A 338 13.54 0.38 8.03
N GLU A 339 14.16 -0.19 9.07
CA GLU A 339 13.91 -1.58 9.50
C GLU A 339 12.47 -1.82 9.99
N ALA A 340 11.86 -0.84 10.66
CA ALA A 340 10.51 -1.01 11.23
C ALA A 340 9.40 -1.10 10.17
N THR A 341 9.67 -0.75 8.90
CA THR A 341 8.75 -0.96 7.77
C THR A 341 8.81 -2.38 7.22
N LEU A 342 9.87 -3.14 7.53
CA LEU A 342 10.16 -4.42 6.91
C LEU A 342 9.31 -5.54 7.51
N GLN A 343 8.87 -6.46 6.65
CA GLN A 343 8.25 -7.71 7.07
C GLN A 343 9.31 -8.82 7.14
N PRO A 344 9.02 -9.96 7.80
CA PRO A 344 9.96 -11.09 7.88
C PRO A 344 10.39 -11.63 6.50
N TYR A 345 9.51 -11.52 5.50
CA TYR A 345 9.78 -11.92 4.12
C TYR A 345 10.52 -10.83 3.30
N SER A 346 10.83 -9.67 3.87
CA SER A 346 11.57 -8.63 3.15
C SER A 346 13.07 -8.95 3.12
N GLY A 347 13.58 -9.25 1.93
CA GLY A 347 15.00 -9.46 1.59
C GLY A 347 15.52 -8.43 0.59
N PRO A 348 16.79 -8.49 0.17
CA PRO A 348 17.45 -7.42 -0.58
C PRO A 348 16.77 -7.08 -1.91
N SER A 349 16.18 -8.08 -2.56
CA SER A 349 15.43 -7.95 -3.82
C SER A 349 13.98 -7.50 -3.64
N SER A 350 13.52 -7.35 -2.39
CA SER A 350 12.10 -7.10 -2.13
C SER A 350 11.58 -5.78 -2.65
N PRO A 351 12.35 -4.69 -2.53
CA PRO A 351 12.00 -3.41 -3.13
C PRO A 351 11.71 -3.46 -4.63
N TYR A 352 12.28 -4.41 -5.38
CA TYR A 352 12.08 -4.50 -6.84
C TYR A 352 10.69 -4.95 -7.26
N TRP A 353 9.78 -5.26 -6.32
CA TRP A 353 8.34 -5.29 -6.64
C TRP A 353 7.82 -3.96 -7.19
N ALA A 354 8.53 -2.85 -6.92
CA ALA A 354 8.36 -1.55 -7.57
C ALA A 354 8.30 -1.65 -9.11
N SER A 355 8.90 -2.68 -9.71
CA SER A 355 8.89 -2.93 -11.15
C SER A 355 7.49 -3.07 -11.75
N LYS A 356 6.46 -3.40 -10.95
CA LYS A 356 5.07 -3.42 -11.40
C LYS A 356 4.56 -2.06 -11.90
N ALA A 357 5.10 -0.95 -11.39
CA ALA A 357 4.72 0.39 -11.84
C ALA A 357 5.10 0.65 -13.31
N PHE A 358 6.13 -0.04 -13.81
CA PHE A 358 6.56 0.06 -15.21
C PHE A 358 5.55 -0.58 -16.18
N VAL A 359 4.44 -1.18 -15.71
CA VAL A 359 3.31 -1.55 -16.57
C VAL A 359 2.83 -0.39 -17.44
N SER A 360 2.98 0.85 -16.95
CA SER A 360 2.71 2.07 -17.73
C SER A 360 3.52 2.15 -19.03
N LEU A 361 4.76 1.62 -19.06
CA LEU A 361 5.62 1.63 -20.26
C LEU A 361 5.08 0.77 -21.40
N LEU A 362 4.12 -0.13 -21.15
CA LEU A 362 3.41 -0.81 -22.24
C LEU A 362 2.63 0.15 -23.14
N ALA A 363 2.27 1.33 -22.63
CA ALA A 363 1.66 2.37 -23.46
C ALA A 363 2.71 2.91 -24.46
N PRO A 364 2.43 2.90 -25.78
CA PRO A 364 3.36 3.34 -26.81
C PRO A 364 3.65 4.85 -26.71
N GLU A 365 4.73 5.32 -27.33
CA GLU A 365 5.20 6.72 -27.22
C GLU A 365 4.16 7.79 -27.56
N ASP A 366 3.23 7.48 -28.46
CA ASP A 366 2.15 8.36 -28.92
C ASP A 366 0.89 8.30 -28.04
N HIS A 367 0.82 7.38 -27.08
CA HIS A 367 -0.32 7.20 -26.20
C HIS A 367 -0.61 8.48 -25.38
N PRO A 368 -1.89 8.85 -25.16
CA PRO A 368 -2.28 10.04 -24.38
C PRO A 368 -1.64 10.14 -23.00
N LEU A 369 -1.36 9.01 -22.35
CA LEU A 369 -0.61 8.97 -21.08
C LEU A 369 0.73 9.74 -21.17
N TRP A 370 1.40 9.69 -22.32
CA TRP A 370 2.70 10.33 -22.55
C TRP A 370 2.64 11.62 -23.38
N THR A 371 1.52 11.89 -24.05
CA THR A 371 1.39 13.03 -24.97
C THR A 371 0.50 14.15 -24.47
N ALA A 372 -0.55 13.86 -23.67
CA ALA A 372 -1.38 14.89 -23.03
C ALA A 372 -0.52 15.79 -22.12
N THR A 373 -0.94 17.01 -21.79
CA THR A 373 -0.27 17.82 -20.76
C THR A 373 -0.60 17.26 -19.37
N GLU A 374 0.33 17.34 -18.43
CA GLU A 374 0.10 16.88 -17.06
C GLU A 374 -0.92 17.78 -16.36
N GLU A 375 -1.85 17.16 -15.63
CA GLU A 375 -2.95 17.82 -14.92
C GLU A 375 -2.85 17.54 -13.42
N PRO A 376 -3.38 18.41 -12.53
CA PRO A 376 -3.30 18.23 -11.09
C PRO A 376 -3.87 16.89 -10.60
N ALA A 377 -3.20 16.28 -9.61
CA ALA A 377 -3.70 15.12 -8.90
C ALA A 377 -4.99 15.46 -8.12
N PRO A 378 -5.83 14.46 -7.76
CA PRO A 378 -7.04 14.72 -6.98
C PRO A 378 -6.81 15.49 -5.68
N SER A 379 -5.67 15.29 -5.01
CA SER A 379 -5.27 15.98 -3.78
C SER A 379 -4.79 17.42 -3.99
N GLU A 380 -4.48 17.82 -5.22
CA GLU A 380 -4.12 19.20 -5.59
C GLU A 380 -5.36 20.04 -5.99
N GLY A 381 -6.53 19.39 -6.06
CA GLY A 381 -7.83 19.99 -6.30
C GLY A 381 -8.44 20.66 -5.06
N PRO A 382 -9.76 20.99 -5.05
CA PRO A 382 -10.45 21.42 -3.84
C PRO A 382 -10.45 20.33 -2.77
N ASP A 383 -10.69 20.72 -1.51
CA ASP A 383 -10.82 19.78 -0.39
C ASP A 383 -11.80 18.66 -0.72
N ARG A 384 -11.43 17.43 -0.35
CA ARG A 384 -12.25 16.24 -0.56
C ARG A 384 -12.40 15.47 0.73
N VAL A 385 -13.61 14.97 0.95
CA VAL A 385 -13.90 13.93 1.94
C VAL A 385 -14.63 12.83 1.22
N LEU A 386 -14.15 11.59 1.36
CA LEU A 386 -14.72 10.42 0.70
C LEU A 386 -14.87 9.27 1.70
N ALA A 387 -16.10 8.96 2.05
CA ALA A 387 -16.43 7.78 2.84
C ALA A 387 -16.48 6.53 1.96
N LEU A 388 -15.87 5.44 2.45
CA LEU A 388 -15.79 4.15 1.78
C LEU A 388 -16.38 3.07 2.70
N PRO A 389 -17.71 2.90 2.73
CA PRO A 389 -18.36 1.93 3.62
C PRO A 389 -17.92 0.49 3.41
N ALA A 390 -17.65 0.07 2.16
CA ALA A 390 -17.25 -1.29 1.82
C ALA A 390 -15.95 -1.71 2.54
N PRO A 391 -14.83 -0.96 2.41
CA PRO A 391 -13.62 -1.25 3.18
C PRO A 391 -13.69 -0.73 4.62
N GLY A 392 -14.60 0.19 4.95
CA GLY A 392 -14.68 0.84 6.27
C GLY A 392 -13.60 1.91 6.44
N LEU A 393 -13.39 2.73 5.41
CA LEU A 393 -12.36 3.77 5.37
C LEU A 393 -12.99 5.14 5.14
N LEU A 394 -12.27 6.20 5.49
CA LEU A 394 -12.64 7.58 5.20
C LEU A 394 -11.38 8.35 4.76
N ALA A 395 -11.37 8.82 3.52
CA ALA A 395 -10.29 9.63 2.97
C ALA A 395 -10.60 11.11 3.09
N GLN A 396 -9.58 11.91 3.39
CA GLN A 396 -9.67 13.36 3.59
C GLN A 396 -8.44 14.00 2.94
N SER A 397 -8.65 14.93 1.99
CA SER A 397 -7.57 15.72 1.40
C SER A 397 -7.81 17.20 1.56
N THR A 398 -6.73 17.94 1.83
CA THR A 398 -6.74 19.39 2.02
C THR A 398 -5.95 20.05 0.91
N ARG A 399 -6.57 20.97 0.17
CA ARG A 399 -5.94 21.69 -0.94
C ARG A 399 -4.76 22.53 -0.50
N ALA A 400 -4.90 23.17 0.66
CA ALA A 400 -3.96 24.18 1.14
C ALA A 400 -2.55 23.62 1.35
N ASP A 401 -2.43 22.33 1.68
CA ASP A 401 -1.16 21.65 1.93
C ASP A 401 -0.95 20.38 1.08
N GLY A 402 -1.96 19.96 0.32
CA GLY A 402 -1.92 18.73 -0.50
C GLY A 402 -1.84 17.44 0.31
N ILE A 403 -2.08 17.49 1.63
CA ILE A 403 -1.98 16.31 2.50
C ILE A 403 -3.23 15.46 2.36
N VAL A 404 -3.04 14.15 2.28
CA VAL A 404 -4.11 13.16 2.36
C VAL A 404 -4.01 12.41 3.68
N ARG A 405 -5.14 12.27 4.36
CA ARG A 405 -5.34 11.51 5.59
C ARG A 405 -6.35 10.40 5.31
N LEU A 406 -6.07 9.20 5.81
CA LEU A 406 -6.95 8.04 5.73
C LEU A 406 -7.30 7.59 7.14
N HIS A 407 -8.59 7.59 7.46
CA HIS A 407 -9.12 7.13 8.73
C HIS A 407 -9.58 5.67 8.59
N ASN A 408 -8.99 4.79 9.38
CA ASN A 408 -9.15 3.36 9.28
C ASN A 408 -10.14 2.80 10.31
N HIS A 409 -11.33 2.44 9.84
CA HIS A 409 -12.41 1.86 10.62
C HIS A 409 -12.82 0.46 10.14
N GLY A 410 -11.98 -0.19 9.31
CA GLY A 410 -12.35 -1.48 8.75
C GLY A 410 -11.26 -2.36 8.17
N SER A 411 -10.01 -1.91 8.11
CA SER A 411 -8.88 -2.72 7.66
C SER A 411 -8.00 -3.11 8.86
N ASP A 412 -7.76 -4.39 9.11
CA ASP A 412 -7.03 -4.85 10.30
C ASP A 412 -5.95 -5.92 10.04
N HIS A 413 -5.92 -6.53 8.85
CA HIS A 413 -5.03 -7.63 8.49
C HIS A 413 -5.00 -8.76 9.54
N VAL A 414 -6.14 -9.01 10.20
CA VAL A 414 -6.27 -10.03 11.25
C VAL A 414 -6.98 -11.25 10.70
N ARG A 415 -6.42 -12.45 10.93
CA ARG A 415 -7.13 -13.70 10.63
C ARG A 415 -8.27 -13.89 11.63
N PRO A 416 -9.40 -14.49 11.23
CA PRO A 416 -10.57 -14.63 12.12
C PRO A 416 -10.28 -15.25 13.50
N HIS A 417 -9.30 -16.15 13.60
CA HIS A 417 -8.91 -16.83 14.84
C HIS A 417 -7.81 -16.13 15.66
N GLU A 418 -7.23 -15.03 15.17
CA GLU A 418 -6.10 -14.33 15.80
C GLU A 418 -6.51 -13.01 16.48
N GLY A 419 -7.78 -12.60 16.37
CA GLY A 419 -8.26 -11.29 16.78
C GLY A 419 -8.32 -11.03 18.29
N GLU A 420 -8.18 -12.07 19.12
CA GLU A 420 -8.26 -11.96 20.57
C GLU A 420 -6.89 -11.86 21.26
N SER A 421 -5.80 -11.84 20.49
CA SER A 421 -4.42 -11.73 20.99
C SER A 421 -3.76 -10.42 20.55
N ALA A 422 -2.90 -9.84 21.38
CA ALA A 422 -2.08 -8.69 21.00
C ALA A 422 -0.72 -9.06 20.38
N ALA A 423 -0.38 -10.36 20.29
CA ALA A 423 0.95 -10.82 19.86
C ALA A 423 1.33 -10.39 18.44
N GLN A 424 0.34 -10.20 17.58
CA GLN A 424 0.51 -9.83 16.17
C GLN A 424 -0.07 -8.43 15.87
N ASP A 425 -0.04 -7.50 16.84
CA ASP A 425 -0.35 -6.10 16.56
C ASP A 425 0.55 -5.58 15.43
N ASP A 426 -0.04 -4.98 14.41
CA ASP A 426 0.67 -4.40 13.28
C ASP A 426 0.33 -2.90 13.18
N PRO A 427 1.27 -1.99 13.49
CA PRO A 427 1.10 -0.55 13.34
C PRO A 427 0.66 -0.10 11.94
N LEU A 428 0.86 -0.93 10.90
CA LEU A 428 0.43 -0.61 9.54
C LEU A 428 -1.08 -0.78 9.32
N TYR A 429 -1.79 -1.39 10.28
CA TYR A 429 -3.25 -1.55 10.27
C TYR A 429 -3.93 -1.10 11.57
N SER A 430 -3.26 -1.16 12.73
CA SER A 430 -3.94 -0.94 14.01
C SER A 430 -4.24 0.54 14.35
N ARG A 431 -3.64 1.51 13.67
CA ARG A 431 -3.90 2.94 13.92
C ARG A 431 -5.27 3.37 13.41
N GLN A 432 -5.81 4.41 14.03
CA GLN A 432 -7.06 5.05 13.61
C GLN A 432 -6.87 5.90 12.35
N ALA A 433 -5.66 6.44 12.12
CA ALA A 433 -5.40 7.28 10.97
C ALA A 433 -3.97 7.11 10.41
N TYR A 434 -3.83 7.34 9.10
CA TYR A 434 -2.57 7.33 8.33
C TYR A 434 -2.53 8.55 7.41
N SER A 435 -1.35 8.99 6.99
CA SER A 435 -1.22 10.11 6.06
C SER A 435 -0.12 9.91 5.03
N THR A 436 -0.04 10.85 4.09
CA THR A 436 1.01 10.92 3.07
C THR A 436 2.30 11.59 3.56
N VAL A 437 2.31 12.12 4.78
CA VAL A 437 3.43 12.93 5.32
C VAL A 437 3.93 12.45 6.70
N THR A 438 3.24 11.51 7.32
CA THR A 438 3.63 10.85 8.57
C THR A 438 3.54 9.34 8.42
N GLY A 439 4.20 8.60 9.31
CA GLY A 439 4.12 7.15 9.38
C GLY A 439 3.93 6.68 10.82
N PRO A 440 3.42 5.45 11.04
CA PRO A 440 3.24 4.92 12.38
C PRO A 440 4.54 4.88 13.16
N THR A 441 4.46 5.13 14.47
CA THR A 441 5.60 4.94 15.37
C THR A 441 5.96 3.46 15.48
N ALA A 442 7.26 3.19 15.69
CA ALA A 442 7.76 1.84 15.94
C ALA A 442 7.05 1.16 17.12
N ARG A 443 6.93 -0.18 17.08
CA ARG A 443 6.16 -0.98 18.07
C ARG A 443 6.56 -0.77 19.54
N ALA A 444 7.82 -0.39 19.79
CA ALA A 444 8.34 -0.14 21.14
C ALA A 444 8.10 1.29 21.66
N ASN A 445 7.67 2.22 20.80
CA ASN A 445 7.26 3.57 21.19
C ASN A 445 5.77 3.61 21.56
N ALA A 446 5.33 4.75 22.11
CA ALA A 446 3.91 5.08 22.19
C ALA A 446 3.29 5.07 20.78
N ALA A 447 2.14 4.40 20.64
CA ALA A 447 1.41 4.33 19.37
C ALA A 447 0.82 5.71 19.06
N ASP A 448 1.07 6.24 17.87
CA ASP A 448 0.40 7.40 17.30
C ASP A 448 -1.01 7.07 16.82
N ASN A 449 -1.90 8.06 16.72
CA ASN A 449 -3.28 7.88 16.24
C ASN A 449 -4.00 6.66 16.86
N HIS A 450 -3.89 6.50 18.18
CA HIS A 450 -4.38 5.32 18.89
C HIS A 450 -5.13 5.72 20.17
N LEU A 451 -6.26 5.06 20.41
CA LEU A 451 -6.96 5.10 21.70
C LEU A 451 -6.60 3.83 22.47
N ALA A 452 -5.79 3.98 23.51
CA ALA A 452 -5.42 2.88 24.40
C ALA A 452 -6.27 2.91 25.68
N VAL A 453 -6.82 1.76 26.07
CA VAL A 453 -7.25 1.51 27.44
C VAL A 453 -6.06 0.96 28.21
N VAL A 454 -5.76 1.54 29.37
CA VAL A 454 -4.61 1.18 30.20
C VAL A 454 -5.12 0.55 31.49
N VAL A 455 -4.74 -0.70 31.74
CA VAL A 455 -5.17 -1.46 32.93
C VAL A 455 -3.92 -2.00 33.62
N GLY A 456 -3.71 -1.66 34.89
CA GLY A 456 -2.52 -2.09 35.64
C GLY A 456 -1.20 -1.70 34.97
N GLY A 457 -1.17 -0.58 34.25
CA GLY A 457 -0.03 -0.11 33.47
C GLY A 457 0.15 -0.76 32.08
N ALA A 458 -0.62 -1.80 31.75
CA ALA A 458 -0.61 -2.42 30.43
C ALA A 458 -1.51 -1.66 29.46
N ARG A 459 -0.96 -1.24 28.32
CA ARG A 459 -1.70 -0.54 27.25
C ARG A 459 -2.34 -1.54 26.30
N SER A 460 -3.60 -1.30 25.95
CA SER A 460 -4.30 -2.10 24.95
C SER A 460 -3.85 -1.81 23.53
N ARG A 461 -4.08 -2.79 22.65
CA ARG A 461 -3.96 -2.69 21.19
C ARG A 461 -5.33 -2.75 20.54
N ARG A 462 -5.42 -2.16 19.35
CA ARG A 462 -6.62 -2.17 18.50
C ARG A 462 -6.48 -3.25 17.44
N ARG A 463 -7.29 -4.30 17.53
CA ARG A 463 -7.35 -5.43 16.58
C ARG A 463 -8.80 -5.86 16.35
N ALA A 464 -9.03 -6.70 15.33
CA ALA A 464 -10.35 -7.20 14.97
C ALA A 464 -11.37 -6.06 14.82
N ILE A 465 -11.06 -5.12 13.92
CA ILE A 465 -11.82 -3.90 13.73
C ILE A 465 -13.14 -4.24 13.06
N ARG A 466 -14.25 -3.86 13.70
CA ARG A 466 -15.59 -4.14 13.21
C ARG A 466 -16.25 -2.82 12.79
N PRO A 467 -16.40 -2.57 11.47
CA PRO A 467 -17.07 -1.36 10.99
C PRO A 467 -18.48 -1.22 11.58
N LEU A 468 -18.84 0.01 11.93
CA LEU A 468 -20.18 0.40 12.36
C LEU A 468 -20.90 1.28 11.31
N GLY A 469 -20.17 1.70 10.27
CA GLY A 469 -20.70 2.51 9.17
C GLY A 469 -19.68 3.54 8.70
N ALA A 470 -19.93 4.10 7.52
CA ALA A 470 -19.28 5.29 7.02
C ALA A 470 -20.27 6.04 6.12
N GLY A 471 -20.15 7.36 6.05
CA GLY A 471 -21.04 8.21 5.27
C GLY A 471 -20.57 9.66 5.27
N GLY A 472 -21.36 10.58 4.73
CA GLY A 472 -20.99 11.99 4.69
C GLY A 472 -21.87 12.81 3.75
N GLY A 473 -21.43 14.03 3.51
CA GLY A 473 -22.03 14.97 2.56
C GLY A 473 -20.96 15.88 1.96
N ASP A 474 -21.39 16.99 1.37
CA ASP A 474 -20.44 17.92 0.73
C ASP A 474 -19.52 18.55 1.77
N GLY A 475 -18.21 18.30 1.65
CA GLY A 475 -17.17 18.89 2.50
C GLY A 475 -16.99 18.23 3.88
N TRP A 476 -17.75 17.18 4.21
CA TRP A 476 -17.63 16.45 5.48
C TRP A 476 -17.95 14.96 5.35
N GLY A 477 -17.48 14.16 6.29
CA GLY A 477 -17.78 12.74 6.30
C GLY A 477 -17.39 12.07 7.60
N TRP A 478 -17.78 10.81 7.76
CA TRP A 478 -17.56 10.05 8.96
C TRP A 478 -17.31 8.58 8.68
N ALA A 479 -16.59 7.93 9.59
CA ALA A 479 -16.47 6.48 9.67
C ALA A 479 -16.44 6.04 11.13
N ALA A 480 -16.99 4.87 11.38
CA ALA A 480 -17.11 4.33 12.73
C ALA A 480 -16.75 2.85 12.78
N SER A 481 -16.20 2.45 13.92
CA SER A 481 -15.88 1.05 14.19
C SER A 481 -15.94 0.76 15.67
N TRP A 482 -15.99 -0.52 16.02
CA TRP A 482 -15.66 -0.96 17.36
C TRP A 482 -14.59 -2.04 17.38
N HIS A 483 -13.92 -2.15 18.52
CA HIS A 483 -13.01 -3.25 18.80
C HIS A 483 -13.07 -3.63 20.28
N ARG A 484 -12.58 -4.83 20.59
CA ARG A 484 -12.29 -5.23 21.96
C ARG A 484 -10.81 -4.93 22.22
N PRO A 485 -10.47 -4.10 23.21
CA PRO A 485 -9.10 -3.89 23.63
C PRO A 485 -8.41 -5.22 23.97
N VAL A 486 -7.24 -5.48 23.40
CA VAL A 486 -6.41 -6.66 23.70
C VAL A 486 -5.07 -6.25 24.28
N PHE A 487 -4.54 -7.02 25.22
CA PHE A 487 -3.31 -6.68 25.97
C PHE A 487 -2.19 -7.67 25.66
N ALA A 488 -0.96 -7.16 25.53
CA ALA A 488 0.22 -8.01 25.25
C ALA A 488 0.70 -8.80 26.46
N SER A 489 0.48 -8.29 27.67
CA SER A 489 0.88 -8.93 28.92
C SER A 489 0.14 -8.32 30.12
N GLY A 490 -0.06 -9.12 31.17
CA GLY A 490 -0.40 -8.65 32.51
C GLY A 490 -1.90 -8.43 32.79
N ALA A 491 -2.63 -7.77 31.89
CA ALA A 491 -4.06 -7.52 32.06
C ALA A 491 -4.90 -8.60 31.36
N ALA A 492 -5.89 -9.15 32.06
CA ALA A 492 -6.91 -9.98 31.44
C ALA A 492 -7.83 -9.09 30.58
N THR A 493 -8.20 -9.57 29.40
CA THR A 493 -9.22 -8.91 28.59
C THR A 493 -10.57 -9.08 29.27
N GLU A 494 -11.11 -7.98 29.83
CA GLU A 494 -12.45 -7.99 30.43
C GLU A 494 -13.52 -8.25 29.37
N PRO A 495 -14.42 -9.24 29.53
CA PRO A 495 -15.40 -9.61 28.49
C PRO A 495 -16.31 -8.46 28.04
N GLY A 496 -16.63 -7.55 28.97
CA GLY A 496 -17.47 -6.37 28.73
C GLY A 496 -16.71 -5.16 28.19
N LEU A 497 -15.38 -5.19 28.16
CA LEU A 497 -14.57 -4.07 27.69
C LEU A 497 -14.69 -3.93 26.17
N ARG A 498 -15.17 -2.78 25.73
CA ARG A 498 -15.35 -2.46 24.30
C ARG A 498 -15.08 -0.98 24.07
N VAL A 499 -14.45 -0.69 22.94
CA VAL A 499 -14.27 0.68 22.47
C VAL A 499 -15.02 0.82 21.16
N GLU A 500 -15.95 1.76 21.12
CA GLU A 500 -16.57 2.26 19.90
C GLU A 500 -15.95 3.61 19.56
N SER A 501 -15.71 3.87 18.28
CA SER A 501 -15.02 5.07 17.83
C SER A 501 -15.67 5.59 16.55
N VAL A 502 -15.94 6.88 16.52
CA VAL A 502 -16.43 7.63 15.37
C VAL A 502 -15.42 8.73 15.07
N THR A 503 -14.97 8.79 13.82
CA THR A 503 -14.21 9.93 13.30
C THR A 503 -15.12 10.69 12.35
N VAL A 504 -15.27 12.00 12.56
CA VAL A 504 -15.93 12.93 11.65
C VAL A 504 -14.89 13.92 11.16
N VAL A 505 -14.84 14.16 9.85
CA VAL A 505 -13.85 15.05 9.24
C VAL A 505 -14.51 16.16 8.46
N ARG A 506 -13.89 17.34 8.49
CA ARG A 506 -14.26 18.53 7.71
C ARG A 506 -13.04 19.43 7.59
N GLY A 507 -12.73 19.88 6.38
CA GLY A 507 -11.51 20.65 6.10
C GLY A 507 -10.27 19.89 6.59
N ARG A 508 -9.47 20.50 7.47
CA ARG A 508 -8.31 19.87 8.14
C ARG A 508 -8.60 19.25 9.51
N TYR A 509 -9.85 19.28 9.96
CA TYR A 509 -10.23 18.88 11.31
C TYR A 509 -10.75 17.44 11.37
N GLU A 510 -10.43 16.78 12.46
CA GLU A 510 -10.83 15.41 12.78
C GLU A 510 -11.49 15.43 14.17
N LEU A 511 -12.83 15.41 14.20
CA LEU A 511 -13.58 15.19 15.44
C LEU A 511 -13.56 13.69 15.73
N ARG A 512 -12.91 13.31 16.83
CA ARG A 512 -12.78 11.92 17.27
C ARG A 512 -13.62 11.73 18.53
N VAL A 513 -14.60 10.83 18.44
CA VAL A 513 -15.52 10.54 19.54
C VAL A 513 -15.42 9.07 19.87
N HIS A 514 -15.20 8.77 21.15
CA HIS A 514 -15.04 7.41 21.64
C HIS A 514 -16.07 7.12 22.73
N ARG A 515 -16.67 5.93 22.68
CA ARG A 515 -17.44 5.35 23.78
C ARG A 515 -16.70 4.12 24.29
N VAL A 516 -16.16 4.20 25.49
CA VAL A 516 -15.52 3.07 26.18
C VAL A 516 -16.56 2.47 27.11
N LEU A 517 -16.85 1.18 26.94
CA LEU A 517 -17.83 0.41 27.68
C LEU A 517 -17.10 -0.61 28.55
N GLY A 518 -17.54 -0.79 29.79
CA GLY A 518 -17.00 -1.82 30.68
C GLY A 518 -15.54 -1.62 31.07
N ALA A 519 -15.08 -0.38 31.22
CA ALA A 519 -13.75 -0.09 31.76
C ALA A 519 -13.66 -0.57 33.23
N PRO A 520 -12.67 -1.40 33.59
CA PRO A 520 -12.54 -1.87 34.97
C PRO A 520 -12.09 -0.74 35.92
N PRO A 521 -12.34 -0.86 37.23
CA PRO A 521 -11.87 0.13 38.20
C PRO A 521 -10.36 0.39 38.11
N GLY A 522 -9.97 1.66 38.14
CA GLY A 522 -8.57 2.11 38.00
C GLY A 522 -8.00 1.99 36.58
N ALA A 523 -8.85 1.79 35.56
CA ALA A 523 -8.43 1.90 34.17
C ALA A 523 -8.28 3.37 33.76
N ARG A 524 -7.39 3.61 32.81
CA ARG A 524 -7.18 4.91 32.17
C ARG A 524 -7.40 4.80 30.68
N VAL A 525 -7.71 5.90 30.02
CA VAL A 525 -7.73 5.98 28.56
C VAL A 525 -6.72 7.03 28.12
N GLU A 526 -5.94 6.69 27.09
CA GLU A 526 -4.99 7.59 26.43
C GLU A 526 -5.37 7.69 24.95
N GLU A 527 -5.47 8.91 24.40
CA GLU A 527 -5.58 9.14 22.96
C GLU A 527 -4.36 9.89 22.45
N THR A 528 -3.80 9.45 21.32
CA THR A 528 -2.64 10.09 20.71
C THR A 528 -2.95 10.69 19.33
N GLY A 529 -2.27 11.80 19.04
CA GLY A 529 -2.33 12.45 17.73
C GLY A 529 -1.28 11.92 16.75
N TRP A 530 -1.00 12.72 15.73
CA TRP A 530 -0.03 12.42 14.69
C TRP A 530 1.42 12.54 15.19
N ALA A 531 2.26 11.57 14.83
CA ALA A 531 3.69 11.62 15.12
C ALA A 531 4.43 12.54 14.13
N THR A 532 5.05 13.59 14.64
CA THR A 532 5.82 14.58 13.85
C THR A 532 7.22 14.75 14.41
N GLY A 533 8.18 15.03 13.53
CA GLY A 533 9.60 15.12 13.87
C GLY A 533 10.14 16.55 13.97
N PRO A 534 11.37 16.74 14.45
CA PRO A 534 12.05 18.03 14.39
C PRO A 534 12.19 18.49 12.93
N GLY A 535 11.94 19.77 12.67
CA GLY A 535 12.01 20.33 11.32
C GLY A 535 10.93 19.80 10.37
N SER A 536 9.92 19.09 10.89
CA SER A 536 8.76 18.70 10.11
C SER A 536 8.05 19.94 9.56
N SER A 537 7.68 19.90 8.29
CA SER A 537 6.89 20.95 7.65
C SER A 537 5.41 20.90 8.06
N VAL A 538 5.02 19.95 8.92
CA VAL A 538 3.64 19.76 9.37
C VAL A 538 3.52 19.88 10.87
N THR A 539 2.40 20.44 11.31
CA THR A 539 2.02 20.59 12.71
C THR A 539 0.97 19.52 13.05
N SER A 540 1.19 18.82 14.17
CA SER A 540 0.21 17.90 14.79
C SER A 540 -0.40 18.58 16.01
N ALA A 541 -1.73 18.64 16.07
CA ALA A 541 -2.47 19.16 17.21
C ALA A 541 -3.56 18.17 17.62
N LEU A 542 -3.77 18.06 18.94
CA LEU A 542 -4.82 17.27 19.56
C LEU A 542 -5.35 18.07 20.77
N HIS A 543 -6.66 18.21 20.88
CA HIS A 543 -7.32 19.00 21.91
C HIS A 543 -8.53 18.26 22.47
N GLY A 544 -8.61 18.13 23.79
CA GLY A 544 -9.73 17.47 24.46
C GLY A 544 -10.96 18.38 24.49
N LEU A 545 -12.09 17.89 23.98
CA LEU A 545 -13.38 18.60 23.97
C LEU A 545 -14.29 18.17 25.13
N HIS A 546 -14.29 16.86 25.47
CA HIS A 546 -15.09 16.31 26.56
C HIS A 546 -14.43 15.07 27.16
N GLY A 547 -14.49 14.97 28.50
CA GLY A 547 -14.05 13.80 29.26
C GLY A 547 -12.53 13.61 29.40
N TRP A 548 -11.72 14.49 28.82
CA TRP A 548 -10.25 14.46 28.94
C TRP A 548 -9.76 15.32 30.12
N GLU A 549 -8.80 14.80 30.89
CA GLU A 549 -8.34 15.44 32.14
C GLU A 549 -6.92 16.01 32.03
N SER A 550 -6.13 15.49 31.09
CA SER A 550 -4.73 15.87 30.90
C SER A 550 -4.36 15.89 29.43
N GLN A 551 -3.43 16.78 29.09
CA GLN A 551 -2.82 16.90 27.78
C GLN A 551 -1.31 17.04 27.96
N ASP A 552 -0.54 16.18 27.28
CA ASP A 552 0.92 16.24 27.27
C ASP A 552 1.48 15.88 25.89
N GLU A 553 2.82 15.85 25.79
CA GLU A 553 3.53 15.42 24.60
C GLU A 553 4.39 14.20 24.94
N VAL A 554 4.32 13.17 24.10
CA VAL A 554 5.07 11.92 24.27
C VAL A 554 6.11 11.80 23.18
N ARG A 555 7.33 11.47 23.57
CA ARG A 555 8.43 11.23 22.64
C ARG A 555 8.40 9.79 22.12
N ALA A 556 8.70 9.64 20.83
CA ALA A 556 8.95 8.38 20.14
C ALA A 556 10.40 8.36 19.63
N PRO A 557 11.37 7.89 20.46
CA PRO A 557 12.80 7.98 20.13
C PRO A 557 13.25 7.22 18.89
N GLN A 558 12.53 6.15 18.51
CA GLN A 558 12.83 5.38 17.30
C GLN A 558 12.17 5.97 16.04
N GLY A 559 11.44 7.08 16.17
CA GLY A 559 10.87 7.81 15.06
C GLY A 559 9.84 7.03 14.25
N THR A 560 9.80 7.35 12.96
CA THR A 560 8.92 6.79 11.94
C THR A 560 9.68 6.70 10.62
N ALA A 561 9.03 6.19 9.58
CA ALA A 561 9.60 6.17 8.22
C ALA A 561 9.92 7.57 7.64
N TYR A 562 9.49 8.66 8.29
CA TYR A 562 9.63 10.05 7.84
C TYR A 562 10.61 10.86 8.70
N THR A 563 10.93 10.40 9.90
CA THR A 563 11.76 11.15 10.84
C THR A 563 12.50 10.22 11.79
N PRO A 564 13.78 10.50 12.13
CA PRO A 564 14.58 9.64 13.02
C PRO A 564 14.04 9.59 14.46
N TRP A 565 13.36 10.63 14.91
CA TRP A 565 12.58 10.63 16.16
C TRP A 565 11.34 11.50 15.99
N ALA A 566 10.30 11.21 16.77
CA ALA A 566 9.04 11.93 16.70
C ALA A 566 8.52 12.32 18.09
N VAL A 567 7.58 13.25 18.09
CA VAL A 567 6.72 13.61 19.21
C VAL A 567 5.26 13.52 18.76
N LEU A 568 4.39 13.20 19.71
CA LEU A 568 2.95 13.14 19.49
C LEU A 568 2.23 13.76 20.68
N PRO A 569 1.21 14.61 20.45
CA PRO A 569 0.35 15.08 21.53
C PRO A 569 -0.49 13.90 22.04
N ARG A 570 -0.77 13.89 23.34
CA ARG A 570 -1.55 12.85 24.00
C ARG A 570 -2.54 13.46 24.98
N LEU A 571 -3.74 12.91 24.98
CA LEU A 571 -4.77 13.15 25.98
C LEU A 571 -4.84 11.95 26.93
N GLY A 572 -5.18 12.20 28.19
CA GLY A 572 -5.36 11.17 29.21
C GLY A 572 -6.54 11.47 30.13
N ALA A 573 -7.27 10.42 30.52
CA ALA A 573 -8.36 10.48 31.48
C ALA A 573 -8.47 9.16 32.26
N GLU A 574 -8.99 9.22 33.48
CA GLU A 574 -9.50 8.02 34.16
C GLU A 574 -10.77 7.48 33.47
N ALA A 575 -10.98 6.17 33.51
CA ALA A 575 -12.17 5.53 32.94
C ALA A 575 -12.64 4.36 33.79
N GLU A 576 -13.89 4.42 34.24
CA GLU A 576 -14.57 3.34 34.95
C GLU A 576 -16.00 3.17 34.41
N GLY A 577 -16.42 1.94 34.16
CA GLY A 577 -17.73 1.65 33.60
C GLY A 577 -17.86 2.13 32.15
N THR A 578 -18.77 3.06 31.90
CA THR A 578 -19.00 3.64 30.57
C THR A 578 -18.57 5.10 30.56
N VAL A 579 -17.68 5.46 29.63
CA VAL A 579 -17.25 6.85 29.42
C VAL A 579 -17.38 7.25 27.96
N VAL A 580 -17.72 8.51 27.73
CA VAL A 580 -17.73 9.15 26.42
C VAL A 580 -16.63 10.20 26.40
N LEU A 581 -15.81 10.17 25.36
CA LEU A 581 -14.64 11.03 25.19
C LEU A 581 -14.73 11.69 23.82
N ALA A 582 -14.48 13.00 23.75
CA ALA A 582 -14.46 13.73 22.47
C ALA A 582 -13.19 14.58 22.38
N ALA A 583 -12.51 14.52 21.24
CA ALA A 583 -11.33 15.32 20.95
C ALA A 583 -11.38 15.87 19.53
N LEU A 584 -10.65 16.97 19.31
CA LEU A 584 -10.36 17.49 17.99
C LEU A 584 -8.89 17.24 17.68
N ALA A 585 -8.61 16.65 16.52
CA ALA A 585 -7.25 16.51 15.99
C ALA A 585 -7.10 17.27 14.67
N SER A 586 -5.86 17.66 14.37
CA SER A 586 -5.48 18.18 13.06
C SER A 586 -4.02 17.89 12.78
N LEU A 587 -3.75 17.46 11.56
CA LEU A 587 -2.42 17.49 10.94
C LEU A 587 -2.48 18.54 9.85
N THR A 588 -1.50 19.42 9.68
CA THR A 588 -1.50 20.39 8.57
C THR A 588 -0.11 20.96 8.27
N ALA A 589 0.15 21.34 7.02
CA ALA A 589 1.33 22.16 6.67
C ALA A 589 1.02 23.66 6.60
N GLU A 590 -0.22 24.08 6.90
CA GLU A 590 -0.63 25.48 6.79
C GLU A 590 0.08 26.35 7.84
N PRO A 591 0.79 27.42 7.43
CA PRO A 591 1.40 28.36 8.37
C PRO A 591 0.34 29.10 9.19
N GLY A 592 0.53 29.17 10.52
CA GLY A 592 -0.35 29.96 11.39
C GLY A 592 -1.77 29.42 11.50
N ALA A 593 -1.97 28.13 11.24
CA ALA A 593 -3.28 27.50 11.29
C ALA A 593 -3.92 27.66 12.68
N ALA A 594 -5.23 27.96 12.72
CA ALA A 594 -5.96 28.27 13.96
C ALA A 594 -5.79 27.20 15.05
N ALA A 595 -5.72 27.65 16.30
CA ALA A 595 -5.70 26.76 17.45
C ALA A 595 -7.03 26.00 17.59
N LEU A 596 -6.96 24.73 18.02
CA LEU A 596 -8.12 23.83 18.01
C LEU A 596 -9.19 24.19 19.06
N ASP A 597 -8.81 24.92 20.12
CA ASP A 597 -9.72 25.41 21.16
C ASP A 597 -10.70 26.47 20.64
N ALA A 598 -10.36 27.18 19.56
CA ALA A 598 -11.22 28.17 18.92
C ALA A 598 -12.10 27.61 17.80
N VAL A 599 -11.95 26.33 17.43
CA VAL A 599 -12.67 25.72 16.29
C VAL A 599 -14.10 25.33 16.67
N VAL A 600 -14.34 25.06 17.94
CA VAL A 600 -15.63 24.61 18.48
C VAL A 600 -16.17 25.69 19.42
N SER A 601 -17.41 26.11 19.19
CA SER A 601 -18.10 27.11 20.01
C SER A 601 -18.88 26.50 21.18
N GLY A 602 -19.17 25.19 21.12
CA GLY A 602 -19.86 24.49 22.20
C GLY A 602 -19.83 22.97 22.02
N VAL A 603 -19.85 22.25 23.14
CA VAL A 603 -19.95 20.79 23.21
C VAL A 603 -21.04 20.44 24.20
N ASN A 604 -22.02 19.66 23.78
CA ASN A 604 -23.08 19.14 24.63
C ASN A 604 -23.06 17.61 24.60
N VAL A 605 -23.03 16.98 25.77
CA VAL A 605 -23.02 15.52 25.90
C VAL A 605 -24.18 15.10 26.78
N ASP A 606 -25.09 14.31 26.21
CA ASP A 606 -26.24 13.74 26.91
C ASP A 606 -26.28 12.23 26.68
N GLY A 607 -25.96 11.48 27.74
CA GLY A 607 -25.85 10.03 27.69
C GLY A 607 -24.84 9.54 26.66
N ASP A 608 -25.34 8.98 25.56
CA ASP A 608 -24.56 8.41 24.45
C ASP A 608 -24.55 9.30 23.19
N THR A 609 -25.01 10.54 23.33
CA THR A 609 -25.07 11.54 22.26
C THR A 609 -24.07 12.66 22.53
N VAL A 610 -23.25 12.98 21.53
CA VAL A 610 -22.29 14.09 21.54
C VAL A 610 -22.66 15.07 20.44
N GLU A 611 -22.88 16.32 20.81
CA GLU A 611 -23.12 17.44 19.90
C GLU A 611 -21.96 18.43 19.97
N VAL A 612 -21.44 18.81 18.80
CA VAL A 612 -20.33 19.75 18.66
C VAL A 612 -20.76 20.86 17.71
N CYS A 613 -20.74 22.10 18.20
CA CYS A 613 -21.04 23.29 17.41
C CYS A 613 -19.75 23.89 16.84
N TRP A 614 -19.66 24.02 15.52
CA TRP A 614 -18.50 24.59 14.84
C TRP A 614 -18.53 26.12 14.93
N ALA A 615 -17.41 26.73 15.29
CA ALA A 615 -17.34 28.18 15.48
C ALA A 615 -17.39 28.97 14.16
N GLU A 616 -16.93 28.36 13.05
CA GLU A 616 -16.82 29.01 11.75
C GLU A 616 -18.18 29.38 11.14
N ASP A 617 -19.16 28.48 11.22
CA ASP A 617 -20.45 28.61 10.53
C ASP A 617 -21.67 28.24 11.38
N ALA A 618 -21.46 27.98 12.68
CA ALA A 618 -22.48 27.52 13.62
C ALA A 618 -23.16 26.18 13.24
N ALA A 619 -22.59 25.42 12.29
CA ALA A 619 -23.05 24.08 11.99
C ALA A 619 -22.88 23.19 13.23
N THR A 620 -23.72 22.16 13.36
CA THR A 620 -23.69 21.21 14.47
C THR A 620 -23.41 19.81 13.94
N THR A 621 -22.38 19.16 14.46
CA THR A 621 -22.18 17.72 14.30
C THR A 621 -22.76 16.98 15.51
N ARG A 622 -23.66 16.03 15.27
CA ARG A 622 -24.23 15.16 16.29
C ARG A 622 -23.83 13.72 16.04
N VAL A 623 -23.19 13.10 17.02
CA VAL A 623 -22.82 11.67 17.03
C VAL A 623 -23.66 10.97 18.11
N ARG A 624 -24.42 9.94 17.73
CA ARG A 624 -25.16 9.09 18.69
C ARG A 624 -24.62 7.67 18.67
N PHE A 625 -24.46 7.05 19.84
CA PHE A 625 -24.03 5.66 19.95
C PHE A 625 -25.19 4.69 20.30
N GLY A 626 -26.01 4.30 19.31
CA GLY A 626 -26.91 3.15 19.46
C GLY A 626 -28.20 3.22 18.65
N PRO A 627 -28.25 2.72 17.40
CA PRO A 627 -27.14 2.44 16.46
C PRO A 627 -26.28 3.69 16.19
N VAL A 628 -25.08 3.53 15.60
CA VAL A 628 -24.25 4.71 15.28
C VAL A 628 -24.93 5.55 14.21
N THR A 629 -25.21 6.82 14.54
CA THR A 629 -25.67 7.82 13.59
C THR A 629 -24.85 9.09 13.73
N VAL A 630 -24.59 9.72 12.59
CA VAL A 630 -23.87 11.00 12.51
C VAL A 630 -24.66 11.94 11.63
N GLU A 631 -25.06 13.07 12.20
CA GLU A 631 -25.76 14.17 11.54
C GLU A 631 -24.86 15.41 11.53
N HIS A 632 -24.85 16.16 10.43
CA HIS A 632 -24.16 17.44 10.32
C HIS A 632 -25.05 18.41 9.55
N GLY A 633 -25.22 19.63 10.07
CA GLY A 633 -26.03 20.67 9.43
C GLY A 633 -26.07 21.99 10.16
#